data_AF-A0AB37JLJ6-F1
#
_entry.id   AF-A0AB37JLJ6-F1
#
_cell.length_a   1.000
_cell.length_b   1.000
_cell.length_c   1.000
_cell.angle_alpha   90.00
_cell.angle_beta   90.00
_cell.angle_gamma   90.00
#
_symmetry.space_group_name_H-M   'P 1'
#
loop_
_entity.id
_entity.type
_entity.pdbx_description
1 polymer ?
#
loop_
_entity_poly.entity_id
_entity_poly.type
_entity_poly.pdbx_seq_one_letter_code
_entity_poly.pdbx_strand_id
1 'polypeptide(L)' 'MISISLTVFKITLGILVLTLGLFTIHSLKKTSGYKSDKYDYSLLGLLTLEVLVLQISAVL' A
#
# COMPACT_ATOMS: atom_id res chain seq x y z
N MET A 1 -17.39 -19.80 7.11
CA MET A 1 -16.14 -19.59 6.33
C MET A 1 -16.11 -18.23 5.65
N ILE A 2 -17.09 -17.87 4.80
CA ILE A 2 -17.13 -16.56 4.10
C ILE A 2 -17.02 -15.34 5.04
N SER A 3 -17.71 -15.34 6.19
CA SER A 3 -17.73 -14.17 7.09
C SER A 3 -16.37 -13.83 7.70
N ILE A 4 -15.52 -14.83 7.92
CA ILE A 4 -14.16 -14.63 8.46
C ILE A 4 -13.25 -14.11 7.36
N SER A 5 -13.36 -14.67 6.16
CA SER A 5 -12.62 -14.23 4.96
C SER A 5 -12.91 -12.75 4.65
N LEU A 6 -14.18 -12.34 4.66
CA LEU A 6 -14.59 -10.96 4.42
C LEU A 6 -14.10 -9.98 5.50
N THR A 7 -13.98 -10.45 6.74
CA THR A 7 -13.45 -9.67 7.86
C THR A 7 -11.94 -9.44 7.71
N VAL A 8 -11.20 -10.49 7.34
CA VAL A 8 -9.76 -10.40 7.06
C VAL A 8 -9.50 -9.46 5.88
N PHE A 9 -10.30 -9.55 4.82
CA PHE A 9 -10.21 -8.64 3.67
C PHE A 9 -10.34 -7.17 4.06
N LYS A 10 -11.38 -6.85 4.84
CA LYS A 10 -11.63 -5.48 5.30
C LYS A 10 -10.48 -4.92 6.15
N ILE A 11 -9.92 -5.75 7.02
CA ILE A 11 -8.78 -5.35 7.86
C ILE A 11 -7.54 -5.09 6.99
N THR A 12 -7.22 -6.01 6.08
CA THR A 12 -6.11 -5.85 5.13
C THR A 12 -6.26 -4.60 4.28
N LEU A 13 -7.47 -4.35 3.75
CA LEU A 13 -7.76 -3.16 2.95
C LEU A 13 -7.58 -1.87 3.77
N GLY A 14 -7.98 -1.87 5.04
CA GLY A 14 -7.77 -0.73 5.94
C GLY A 14 -6.29 -0.43 6.19
N ILE A 15 -5.47 -1.46 6.42
CA ILE A 15 -4.02 -1.32 6.61
C ILE A 15 -3.34 -0.81 5.33
N LEU A 16 -3.77 -1.31 4.17
CA LEU A 16 -3.30 -0.87 2.87
C LEU A 16 -3.53 0.64 2.68
N VAL A 17 -4.77 1.10 2.90
CA VAL A 17 -5.14 2.52 2.76
C VAL A 17 -4.35 3.40 3.72
N LEU A 18 -4.13 2.96 4.96
CA LEU A 18 -3.33 3.69 5.94
C LEU A 18 -1.87 3.86 5.47
N THR A 19 -1.29 2.78 4.93
CA THR A 19 0.09 2.77 4.42
C THR A 19 0.24 3.68 3.21
N LEU A 20 -0.71 3.62 2.28
CA LEU A 20 -0.81 4.53 1.14
C LEU A 20 -0.93 5.99 1.58
N GLY A 21 -1.81 6.29 2.53
CA GLY A 21 -1.99 7.65 3.05
C GLY A 21 -0.71 8.22 3.68
N LEU A 22 -0.03 7.44 4.52
CA LEU A 22 1.26 7.83 5.11
C LEU A 22 2.33 8.04 4.05
N PHE A 23 2.38 7.16 3.05
CA PHE A 23 3.29 7.27 1.94
C PHE A 23 3.05 8.53 1.11
N THR A 24 1.79 8.81 0.75
CA THR A 24 1.40 10.00 -0.01
C THR A 24 1.70 11.28 0.77
N ILE A 25 1.44 11.32 2.09
CA ILE A 25 1.77 12.47 2.95
C ILE A 25 3.29 12.66 3.03
N HIS A 26 4.05 11.58 3.23
CA HIS A 26 5.51 11.62 3.30
C HIS A 26 6.13 12.01 1.95
N SER A 27 5.51 11.60 0.83
CA SER A 27 5.90 11.97 -0.53
C SER A 27 5.58 13.45 -0.82
N LEU A 28 4.38 13.92 -0.47
CA LEU A 28 3.96 15.33 -0.59
C LEU A 28 4.80 16.29 0.25
N LYS A 29 5.23 15.88 1.45
CA LYS A 29 6.06 16.72 2.33
C LYS A 29 7.50 16.91 1.80
N LYS A 30 7.92 16.14 0.79
CA LYS A 30 9.30 16.09 0.28
C LYS A 30 9.50 16.68 -1.12
N THR A 31 8.47 17.25 -1.74
CA THR A 31 8.54 17.89 -3.06
C THR A 31 9.44 19.14 -3.13
N SER A 32 10.02 19.62 -2.02
CA SER A 32 10.91 20.77 -2.03
C SER A 32 12.42 20.46 -2.13
N GLY A 33 12.87 19.20 -2.22
CA GLY A 33 14.31 18.98 -2.47
C GLY A 33 14.91 17.59 -2.21
N TYR A 34 14.31 16.48 -2.66
CA TYR A 34 14.88 15.14 -2.41
C TYR A 34 15.20 14.35 -3.69
N LYS A 35 16.40 13.77 -3.71
CA LYS A 35 17.03 13.00 -4.81
C LYS A 35 16.16 11.85 -5.34
N SER A 36 16.15 11.71 -6.67
CA SER A 36 15.38 10.74 -7.49
C SER A 36 15.41 9.30 -6.97
N ASP A 37 16.55 8.82 -6.48
CA ASP A 37 16.77 7.41 -6.10
C ASP A 37 15.83 6.92 -4.98
N LYS A 38 15.36 7.83 -4.10
CA LYS A 38 14.48 7.46 -2.99
C LYS A 38 13.01 7.36 -3.41
N TYR A 39 12.66 7.93 -4.56
CA TYR A 39 11.34 7.85 -5.16
C TYR A 39 11.15 6.50 -5.87
N ASP A 40 12.19 5.98 -6.52
CA ASP A 40 12.15 4.66 -7.16
C ASP A 40 11.92 3.53 -6.16
N TYR A 41 12.62 3.52 -5.03
CA TYR A 41 12.34 2.55 -3.94
C TYR A 41 10.93 2.68 -3.37
N SER A 42 10.43 3.91 -3.31
CA SER A 42 9.10 4.22 -2.82
C SER A 42 8.02 3.73 -3.80
N LEU A 43 8.21 3.91 -5.11
CA LEU A 43 7.36 3.35 -6.16
C LEU A 43 7.42 1.81 -6.19
N LEU A 44 8.60 1.21 -6.00
CA LEU A 44 8.74 -0.24 -5.90
C LEU A 44 8.01 -0.81 -4.67
N GLY A 45 8.05 -0.11 -3.54
CA GLY A 45 7.28 -0.45 -2.34
C GLY A 45 5.77 -0.39 -2.56
N LEU A 46 5.32 0.62 -3.32
CA LEU A 46 3.93 0.77 -3.76
C LEU A 46 3.49 -0.38 -4.67
N LEU A 47 4.30 -0.71 -5.66
CA LEU A 47 4.04 -1.78 -6.63
C LEU A 47 3.98 -3.15 -5.94
N THR A 48 4.88 -3.41 -4.98
CA THR A 48 4.84 -4.65 -4.19
C THR A 48 3.62 -4.74 -3.29
N LEU A 49 3.15 -3.62 -2.72
CA LEU A 49 1.89 -3.56 -1.99
C LEU A 49 0.68 -3.84 -2.90
N GLU A 50 0.65 -3.26 -4.09
CA GLU A 50 -0.42 -3.49 -5.06
C GLU A 50 -0.51 -4.97 -5.47
N VAL A 51 0.64 -5.60 -5.77
CA VAL A 51 0.71 -7.03 -6.09
C VAL A 51 0.23 -7.90 -4.93
N LEU A 52 0.63 -7.57 -3.69
CA LEU A 52 0.19 -8.29 -2.50
C LEU A 52 -1.34 -8.24 -2.32
N VAL A 53 -1.93 -7.09 -2.57
CA VAL A 53 -3.39 -6.89 -2.46
C VAL A 53 -4.13 -7.66 -3.54
N LEU A 54 -3.62 -7.68 -4.77
CA LEU A 54 -4.17 -8.50 -5.86
C LEU A 54 -4.09 -10.00 -5.53
N GLN A 55 -2.99 -10.47 -4.94
CA GLN A 55 -2.86 -11.86 -4.49
C GLN A 55 -3.88 -12.21 -3.40
N ILE A 56 -4.04 -11.33 -2.40
CA ILE A 56 -5.04 -11.53 -1.34
C ILE A 56 -6.45 -11.52 -1.93
N SER A 57 -6.74 -10.65 -2.88
CA SER A 57 -8.04 -10.59 -3.57
C SER A 57 -8.30 -11.80 -4.47
N ALA A 58 -7.28 -12.47 -4.99
CA ALA A 58 -7.42 -13.64 -5.86
C ALA A 58 -7.54 -14.96 -5.08
N VAL A 59 -6.96 -15.02 -3.88
CA VAL A 59 -6.99 -16.20 -3.01
C VAL A 59 -8.25 -16.25 -2.14
N LEU A 60 -8.86 -15.10 -1.87
CA LEU A 60 -10.02 -14.95 -1.01
C LEU A 60 -11.35 -15.09 -1.77
#